data_AF-A0A844MA48-F1
#
_entry.id   AF-A0A844MA48-F1
#
_cell.length_a   1.000
_cell.length_b   1.000
_cell.length_c   1.000
_cell.angle_alpha   90.00
_cell.angle_beta   90.00
_cell.angle_gamma   90.00
#
_symmetry.space_group_name_H-M   'P 1'
#
loop_
_entity.id
_entity.type
_entity.pdbx_description
1 polymer ?
#
loop_
_entity_poly.entity_id
_entity_poly.type
_entity_poly.pdbx_seq_one_letter_code
_entity_poly.pdbx_strand_id
1 'polypeptide(L)'
;MAKTPNEAYSQACQFVDEFETSQDQLRRFMENYQVLKPLYLMIMYLSSWDKYNSYLENLKNKRCPENFLGIEFWNGFDFEIVNRLEAEGLLEISTTKKTLRMNFEGMRQARNFLMQINLDGVETLLEQREYHEEYINCERLLDITSKHQEEEE
;
A
#
# COMPACT_ATOMS: atom_id res chain seq x y z
N MET A 1 40.23 26.12 -10.32
CA MET A 1 39.93 27.43 -10.95
C MET A 1 38.58 27.89 -10.44
N ALA A 2 38.48 29.13 -9.94
CA ALA A 2 37.19 29.69 -9.50
C ALA A 2 36.32 29.98 -10.73
N LYS A 3 35.03 29.65 -10.66
CA LYS A 3 34.07 29.94 -11.74
C LYS A 3 33.94 31.45 -11.94
N THR A 4 33.76 31.88 -13.18
CA THR A 4 33.50 33.30 -13.44
C THR A 4 32.12 33.69 -12.89
N PRO A 5 31.89 34.96 -12.52
CA PRO A 5 30.58 35.41 -12.02
C PRO A 5 29.42 35.07 -12.98
N ASN A 6 29.67 35.10 -14.29
CA ASN A 6 28.68 34.76 -15.32
C ASN A 6 28.37 33.25 -15.37
N GLU A 7 29.37 32.39 -15.17
CA GLU A 7 29.18 30.94 -15.05
C GLU A 7 28.42 30.58 -13.78
N ALA A 8 28.73 31.25 -12.67
CA ALA A 8 28.02 31.05 -11.40
C ALA A 8 26.55 31.48 -11.51
N TYR A 9 26.27 32.61 -12.17
CA TYR A 9 24.90 33.08 -12.42
C TYR A 9 24.12 32.12 -13.33
N SER A 10 24.72 31.71 -14.45
CA SER A 10 24.07 30.78 -15.39
C SER A 10 23.75 29.43 -14.73
N GLN A 11 24.66 28.94 -13.88
CA GLN A 11 24.45 27.72 -13.12
C GLN A 11 23.32 27.88 -12.07
N ALA A 12 23.25 29.03 -11.40
CA ALA A 12 22.17 29.32 -10.47
C ALA A 12 20.81 29.35 -11.17
N CYS A 13 20.71 29.98 -12.35
CA CYS A 13 19.50 29.95 -13.17
C CYS A 13 19.10 28.52 -13.55
N GLN A 14 20.06 27.71 -14.02
CA GLN A 14 19.79 26.31 -14.36
C GLN A 14 19.23 25.52 -13.17
N PHE A 15 19.77 25.70 -11.96
CA PHE A 15 19.25 25.03 -10.77
C PHE A 15 17.83 25.45 -10.41
N VAL A 16 17.48 26.72 -10.62
CA VAL A 16 16.11 27.21 -10.42
C VAL A 16 15.17 26.55 -11.43
N ASP A 17 15.54 26.52 -12.72
CA ASP A 17 14.73 25.91 -13.77
C ASP A 17 14.52 24.40 -13.54
N GLU A 18 15.57 23.68 -13.13
CA GLU A 18 15.51 22.25 -12.78
C GLU A 18 14.62 22.01 -11.56
N PHE A 19 14.71 22.88 -10.55
CA PHE A 19 13.88 22.79 -9.36
C PHE A 19 12.40 23.03 -9.69
N GLU A 20 12.09 24.07 -10.47
CA GLU A 20 10.72 24.37 -10.92
C GLU A 20 10.12 23.22 -11.72
N THR A 21 10.89 22.66 -12.66
CA THR A 21 10.49 21.49 -13.43
C THR A 21 10.18 20.28 -12.54
N SER A 22 11.02 20.05 -11.53
CA SER A 22 10.84 18.94 -10.58
C SER A 22 9.59 19.14 -9.71
N GLN A 23 9.33 20.36 -9.25
CA GLN A 23 8.12 20.69 -8.50
C GLN A 23 6.85 20.48 -9.34
N ASP A 24 6.88 20.88 -10.62
CA ASP A 24 5.77 20.68 -11.52
C ASP A 24 5.48 19.21 -11.83
N GLN A 25 6.52 18.40 -11.98
CA GLN A 25 6.39 16.95 -12.14
C GLN A 25 5.78 16.32 -10.89
N LEU A 26 6.28 16.66 -9.70
CA LEU A 26 5.75 16.17 -8.43
C LEU A 26 4.29 16.56 -8.23
N ARG A 27 3.92 17.80 -8.55
CA ARG A 27 2.54 18.28 -8.48
C ARG A 27 1.61 17.42 -9.35
N ARG A 28 1.95 17.23 -10.63
CA ARG A 28 1.16 16.41 -11.56
C ARG A 28 1.07 14.96 -11.11
N PHE A 29 2.17 14.41 -10.58
CA PHE A 29 2.16 13.07 -10.00
C PHE A 29 1.18 12.99 -8.84
N MET A 30 1.24 13.94 -7.89
CA MET A 30 0.37 13.94 -6.71
C MET A 30 -1.12 14.08 -7.07
N GLU A 31 -1.44 14.92 -8.07
CA GLU A 31 -2.80 15.05 -8.60
C GLU A 31 -3.30 13.72 -9.17
N ASN A 32 -2.48 13.04 -9.97
CA ASN A 32 -2.83 11.72 -10.52
C ASN A 32 -2.90 10.63 -9.44
N TYR A 33 -1.96 10.66 -8.48
CA TYR A 33 -1.84 9.66 -7.42
C TYR A 33 -3.10 9.58 -6.55
N GLN A 34 -3.78 10.70 -6.31
CA GLN A 34 -5.06 10.70 -5.57
C GLN A 34 -6.13 9.79 -6.22
N VAL A 35 -6.13 9.71 -7.55
CA VAL A 35 -7.05 8.86 -8.32
C VAL A 35 -6.48 7.45 -8.51
N LEU A 36 -5.18 7.34 -8.74
CA LEU A 36 -4.52 6.06 -8.98
C LEU A 36 -4.44 5.20 -7.72
N LYS A 37 -4.24 5.81 -6.54
CA LYS A 37 -4.17 5.10 -5.25
C LYS A 37 -5.35 4.14 -5.03
N PRO A 38 -6.63 4.59 -5.03
CA PRO A 38 -7.75 3.69 -4.81
C PRO A 38 -7.83 2.61 -5.90
N LEU A 39 -7.57 2.95 -7.16
CA LEU A 39 -7.56 1.98 -8.27
C LEU A 39 -6.50 0.89 -8.05
N TYR A 40 -5.27 1.27 -7.72
CA TYR A 40 -4.18 0.33 -7.48
C TYR A 40 -4.48 -0.58 -6.30
N LEU A 41 -4.95 -0.02 -5.18
CA LEU A 41 -5.31 -0.81 -4.01
C LEU A 41 -6.42 -1.83 -4.31
N MET A 42 -7.45 -1.43 -5.05
CA MET A 42 -8.51 -2.35 -5.47
C MET A 42 -7.98 -3.44 -6.40
N ILE A 43 -7.20 -3.09 -7.43
CA ILE A 43 -6.66 -4.09 -8.38
C ILE A 43 -5.72 -5.04 -7.65
N MET A 44 -4.82 -4.54 -6.80
CA MET A 44 -3.92 -5.36 -6.00
C MET A 44 -4.71 -6.32 -5.11
N TYR A 45 -5.77 -5.87 -4.44
CA TYR A 45 -6.62 -6.71 -3.60
C TYR A 45 -7.38 -7.79 -4.37
N LEU A 46 -7.88 -7.45 -5.56
CA LEU A 46 -8.64 -8.38 -6.39
C LEU A 46 -7.75 -9.43 -7.08
N SER A 47 -6.53 -9.05 -7.45
CA SER A 47 -5.58 -9.89 -8.19
C SER A 47 -4.59 -10.67 -7.31
N SER A 48 -4.63 -10.48 -6.00
CA SER A 48 -3.75 -11.14 -5.04
C SER A 48 -4.14 -12.60 -4.75
N TRP A 49 -3.20 -13.33 -4.14
CA TRP A 49 -3.48 -14.58 -3.46
C TRP A 49 -3.28 -14.44 -1.95
N ASP A 50 -4.03 -15.22 -1.19
CA ASP A 50 -3.91 -15.25 0.25
C ASP A 50 -2.61 -15.91 0.68
N LYS A 51 -1.99 -15.33 1.70
CA LYS A 51 -0.87 -15.93 2.41
C LYS A 51 -1.36 -16.56 3.70
N TYR A 52 -0.99 -17.82 3.91
CA TYR A 52 -1.31 -18.55 5.12
C TYR A 52 -0.05 -19.00 5.85
N ASN A 53 -0.19 -19.30 7.14
CA ASN A 53 0.88 -19.84 7.95
C ASN A 53 1.20 -21.30 7.54
N SER A 54 2.41 -21.52 7.01
CA SER A 54 2.86 -22.84 6.54
C SER A 54 2.94 -23.89 7.65
N TYR A 55 3.07 -23.48 8.91
CA TYR A 55 3.15 -24.40 10.05
C TYR A 55 1.77 -24.95 10.48
N LEU A 56 0.68 -24.39 9.97
CA LEU A 56 -0.71 -24.73 10.33
C LEU A 56 -1.49 -25.40 9.17
N GLU A 57 -0.80 -25.85 8.12
CA GLU A 57 -1.37 -26.29 6.83
C GLU A 57 -2.44 -27.40 6.87
N ASN A 58 -2.62 -28.10 8.00
CA ASN A 58 -3.47 -29.29 8.14
C ASN A 58 -4.83 -29.09 8.81
N LEU A 59 -5.30 -27.85 9.00
CA LEU A 59 -6.63 -27.61 9.56
C LEU A 59 -7.68 -27.55 8.44
N LYS A 60 -8.79 -28.26 8.64
CA LYS A 60 -9.99 -28.27 7.76
C LYS A 60 -10.55 -26.87 7.45
N ASN A 61 -10.06 -25.82 8.10
CA ASN A 61 -10.44 -24.43 7.93
C ASN A 61 -9.21 -23.58 7.58
N LYS A 62 -8.74 -23.63 6.32
CA LYS A 62 -7.61 -22.78 5.86
C LYS A 62 -7.92 -21.27 5.93
N ARG A 63 -9.19 -20.91 5.75
CA ARG A 63 -9.70 -19.53 5.75
C ARG A 63 -10.19 -19.14 7.15
N CYS A 64 -9.27 -18.86 8.06
CA CYS A 64 -9.57 -18.29 9.36
C CYS A 64 -8.57 -17.17 9.70
N PRO A 65 -8.95 -16.20 10.55
CA PRO A 65 -8.09 -15.07 10.91
C PRO A 65 -6.74 -15.48 11.50
N GLU A 66 -6.70 -16.56 12.28
CA GLU A 66 -5.50 -17.03 12.98
C GLU A 66 -4.46 -17.65 12.05
N ASN A 67 -4.89 -18.11 10.87
CA ASN A 67 -4.02 -18.73 9.87
C ASN A 67 -3.68 -17.79 8.71
N PHE A 68 -4.43 -16.71 8.54
CA PHE A 68 -4.27 -15.75 7.46
C PHE A 68 -3.22 -14.70 7.82
N LEU A 69 -2.29 -14.46 6.90
CA LEU A 69 -1.15 -13.56 7.07
C LEU A 69 -1.24 -12.34 6.14
N GLY A 70 -2.39 -12.06 5.54
CA GLY A 70 -2.54 -11.03 4.52
C GLY A 70 -2.47 -11.58 3.10
N ILE A 71 -2.34 -10.67 2.14
CA ILE A 71 -2.37 -11.00 0.71
C ILE A 71 -1.05 -10.64 0.03
N GLU A 72 -0.63 -11.48 -0.91
CA GLU A 72 0.57 -11.29 -1.73
C GLU A 72 0.17 -11.12 -3.20
N PHE A 73 0.94 -10.32 -3.94
CA PHE A 73 0.77 -10.15 -5.37
C PHE A 73 2.11 -9.94 -6.09
N TRP A 74 2.12 -10.22 -7.39
CA TRP A 74 3.30 -9.99 -8.23
C TRP A 74 3.49 -8.50 -8.50
N ASN A 75 4.73 -8.04 -8.35
CA ASN A 75 5.07 -6.66 -8.62
C ASN A 75 5.13 -6.41 -10.14
N GLY A 76 4.06 -5.83 -10.69
CA GLY A 76 3.98 -5.37 -12.09
C GLY A 76 3.44 -3.95 -12.21
N PHE A 77 3.36 -3.24 -11.10
CA PHE A 77 2.80 -1.89 -11.02
C PHE A 77 3.88 -0.83 -11.17
N ASP A 78 3.44 0.40 -11.45
CA ASP A 78 4.33 1.56 -11.48
C ASP A 78 5.12 1.71 -10.17
N PHE A 79 6.44 1.80 -10.28
CA PHE A 79 7.35 1.78 -9.13
C PHE A 79 7.19 3.02 -8.23
N GLU A 80 6.88 4.18 -8.80
CA GLU A 80 6.71 5.42 -8.03
C GLU A 80 5.46 5.34 -7.16
N ILE A 81 4.38 4.77 -7.69
CA ILE A 81 3.14 4.52 -6.94
C ILE A 81 3.36 3.48 -5.86
N VAL A 82 4.05 2.37 -6.17
CA VAL A 82 4.35 1.32 -5.19
C VAL A 82 5.19 1.86 -4.03
N ASN A 83 6.24 2.63 -4.32
CA ASN A 83 7.07 3.25 -3.27
C ASN A 83 6.25 4.21 -2.39
N ARG A 84 5.30 4.92 -2.98
CA ARG A 84 4.44 5.83 -2.21
C ARG A 84 3.48 5.07 -1.30
N LEU A 85 2.89 3.99 -1.80
CA LEU A 85 2.04 3.10 -1.00
C LEU A 85 2.82 2.40 0.12
N GLU A 86 4.08 2.01 -0.11
CA GLU A 86 4.99 1.51 0.92
C GLU A 86 5.30 2.59 1.96
N ALA A 87 5.63 3.82 1.53
CA ALA A 87 5.90 4.95 2.42
C ALA A 87 4.69 5.36 3.27
N GLU A 88 3.48 5.14 2.76
CA GLU A 88 2.21 5.31 3.49
C GLU A 88 1.89 4.14 4.43
N GLY A 89 2.73 3.10 4.46
CA GLY A 89 2.54 1.93 5.30
C GLY A 89 1.37 1.05 4.85
N LEU A 90 1.03 1.03 3.57
CA LEU A 90 -0.05 0.20 3.00
C LEU A 90 0.46 -1.09 2.38
N LEU A 91 1.74 -1.12 2.01
CA LEU A 91 2.42 -2.24 1.37
C LEU A 91 3.73 -2.55 2.08
N GLU A 92 4.12 -3.81 2.04
CA GLU A 92 5.43 -4.32 2.41
C GLU A 92 6.08 -4.93 1.16
N ILE A 93 7.26 -4.42 0.78
CA ILE A 93 7.98 -4.97 -0.37
C ILE A 93 8.85 -6.13 0.09
N SER A 94 8.74 -7.28 -0.60
CA SER A 94 9.63 -8.41 -0.33
C SER A 94 11.10 -8.01 -0.57
N THR A 95 12.03 -8.68 0.12
CA THR A 95 13.47 -8.46 -0.05
C THR A 95 13.95 -8.63 -1.49
N THR A 96 13.28 -9.48 -2.27
CA THR A 96 13.58 -9.71 -3.69
C THR A 96 12.91 -8.70 -4.64
N LYS A 97 12.05 -7.81 -4.12
CA LYS A 97 11.20 -6.85 -4.87
C LYS A 97 10.28 -7.48 -5.92
N LYS A 98 10.15 -8.81 -5.94
CA LYS A 98 9.32 -9.55 -6.89
C LYS A 98 7.87 -9.62 -6.45
N THR A 99 7.64 -9.66 -5.14
CA THR A 99 6.31 -9.70 -4.55
C THR A 99 6.11 -8.52 -3.61
N LEU A 100 4.86 -8.10 -3.54
CA LEU A 100 4.36 -7.07 -2.65
C LEU A 100 3.33 -7.74 -1.74
N ARG A 101 3.37 -7.41 -0.46
CA ARG A 101 2.37 -7.84 0.52
C ARG A 101 1.55 -6.63 0.91
N MET A 102 0.23 -6.75 0.82
CA MET A 102 -0.66 -5.73 1.35
C MET A 102 -0.96 -6.08 2.80
N ASN A 103 -0.67 -5.15 3.71
CA ASN A 103 -0.94 -5.33 5.13
C ASN A 103 -2.42 -4.98 5.44
N PHE A 104 -2.80 -5.06 6.72
CA PHE A 104 -4.19 -4.84 7.13
C PHE A 104 -4.73 -3.46 6.75
N GLU A 105 -3.91 -2.40 6.83
CA GLU A 105 -4.36 -1.05 6.52
C GLU A 105 -4.58 -0.88 5.02
N GLY A 106 -3.66 -1.42 4.21
CA GLY A 106 -3.86 -1.51 2.76
C GLY A 106 -5.13 -2.28 2.39
N MET A 107 -5.35 -3.44 3.03
CA MET A 107 -6.55 -4.26 2.79
C MET A 107 -7.82 -3.53 3.21
N ARG A 108 -7.82 -2.84 4.35
CA ARG A 108 -8.95 -2.04 4.85
C ARG A 108 -9.30 -0.94 3.86
N GLN A 109 -8.31 -0.17 3.39
CA GLN A 109 -8.55 0.88 2.41
C GLN A 109 -9.05 0.31 1.08
N ALA A 110 -8.45 -0.78 0.59
CA ALA A 110 -8.90 -1.45 -0.63
C ALA A 110 -10.37 -1.90 -0.55
N ARG A 111 -10.76 -2.54 0.56
CA ARG A 111 -12.15 -2.96 0.81
C ARG A 111 -13.10 -1.76 0.91
N ASN A 112 -12.70 -0.69 1.60
CA ASN A 112 -13.50 0.54 1.68
C ASN A 112 -13.73 1.15 0.29
N PHE A 113 -12.71 1.20 -0.56
CA PHE A 113 -12.88 1.66 -1.94
C PHE A 113 -13.79 0.74 -2.75
N LEU A 114 -13.67 -0.59 -2.60
CA LEU A 114 -14.57 -1.54 -3.24
C LEU A 114 -16.04 -1.32 -2.81
N MET A 115 -16.31 -1.10 -1.53
CA MET A 115 -17.68 -0.83 -1.05
C MET A 115 -18.28 0.49 -1.58
N GLN A 116 -17.43 1.45 -1.95
CA GLN A 116 -17.86 2.74 -2.47
C GLN A 116 -18.12 2.75 -3.98
N ILE A 117 -17.60 1.76 -4.72
CA ILE A 117 -17.85 1.65 -6.16
C ILE A 117 -19.13 0.88 -6.42
N ASN A 118 -19.96 1.41 -7.32
CA ASN A 118 -21.19 0.74 -7.77
C ASN A 118 -20.85 -0.29 -8.87
N LEU A 119 -20.20 -1.39 -8.49
CA LEU A 119 -19.89 -2.51 -9.38
C LEU A 119 -20.61 -3.78 -8.91
N ASP A 120 -21.26 -4.45 -9.86
CA ASP A 120 -21.93 -5.72 -9.61
C ASP A 120 -20.92 -6.79 -9.16
N GLY A 121 -21.32 -7.60 -8.17
CA GLY A 121 -20.53 -8.71 -7.64
C GLY A 121 -19.51 -8.33 -6.56
N VAL A 122 -19.34 -7.05 -6.24
CA VAL A 122 -18.47 -6.62 -5.13
C VAL A 122 -18.97 -7.19 -3.80
N GLU A 123 -20.26 -7.09 -3.51
CA GLU A 123 -20.85 -7.58 -2.25
C GLU A 123 -20.58 -9.09 -2.06
N THR A 124 -20.91 -9.90 -3.06
CA THR A 124 -20.65 -11.34 -3.06
C THR A 124 -19.16 -11.67 -2.92
N LEU A 125 -18.26 -10.91 -3.55
CA LEU A 125 -16.83 -11.11 -3.42
C LEU A 125 -16.32 -10.78 -2.01
N LEU A 126 -16.85 -9.72 -1.39
CA LEU A 126 -16.48 -9.33 -0.03
C LEU A 126 -17.02 -10.32 1.01
N GLU A 127 -18.23 -10.85 0.82
CA GLU A 127 -18.82 -11.92 1.65
C GLU A 127 -17.98 -13.22 1.57
N GLN A 128 -17.54 -13.62 0.37
CA GLN A 128 -16.66 -14.78 0.22
C GLN A 128 -15.31 -14.64 0.93
N ARG A 129 -14.93 -13.39 1.25
CA ARG A 129 -13.69 -13.00 1.92
C ARG A 129 -13.96 -12.41 3.31
N GLU A 130 -15.02 -12.84 4.00
CA GLU A 130 -15.38 -12.35 5.34
C GLU A 130 -14.23 -12.51 6.36
N TYR A 131 -13.46 -13.60 6.30
CA TYR A 131 -12.27 -13.81 7.14
C TYR A 131 -11.18 -12.72 6.96
N HIS A 132 -11.15 -11.99 5.83
CA HIS A 132 -10.29 -10.82 5.69
C HIS A 132 -10.75 -9.67 6.58
N GLU A 133 -12.07 -9.46 6.71
CA GLU A 133 -12.65 -8.46 7.60
C GLU A 133 -12.38 -8.81 9.06
N GLU A 134 -12.58 -10.07 9.42
CA GLU A 134 -12.26 -10.58 10.75
C GLU A 134 -10.77 -10.36 11.09
N TYR A 135 -9.86 -10.71 10.17
CA TYR A 135 -8.43 -10.45 10.33
C TYR A 135 -8.11 -8.96 10.55
N ILE A 136 -8.67 -8.07 9.71
CA ILE A 136 -8.48 -6.61 9.84
C ILE A 136 -8.96 -6.09 11.20
N ASN A 137 -10.01 -6.69 11.76
CA ASN A 137 -10.58 -6.30 13.04
C ASN A 137 -9.85 -6.92 14.24
N CYS A 138 -9.31 -8.13 14.12
CA CYS A 138 -8.52 -8.79 15.17
C CYS A 138 -7.18 -8.10 15.41
N GLU A 139 -6.46 -7.70 14.35
CA GLU A 139 -5.17 -7.00 14.49
C GLU A 139 -5.35 -5.64 15.19
N ARG A 140 -6.46 -4.94 14.91
CA ARG A 140 -6.83 -3.71 15.61
C ARG A 140 -7.00 -3.91 17.11
N LEU A 141 -7.54 -5.05 17.56
CA LEU A 141 -7.71 -5.33 18.99
C LEU A 141 -6.38 -5.59 19.68
N LEU A 142 -5.44 -6.27 19.01
CA LEU A 142 -4.09 -6.50 19.53
C LEU A 142 -3.30 -5.19 19.63
N ASP A 143 -3.38 -4.32 18.61
CA ASP A 143 -2.75 -3.00 18.60
C ASP A 143 -3.30 -2.02 19.66
N ILE A 144 -4.60 -2.12 19.98
CA ILE A 144 -5.20 -1.33 21.07
C ILE A 144 -4.72 -1.85 22.42
N THR A 145 -4.60 -3.18 22.57
CA THR A 145 -4.19 -3.81 23.83
C THR A 145 -2.72 -3.55 24.14
N SER A 146 -1.84 -3.56 23.13
CA SER A 146 -0.42 -3.24 23.30
C SER A 146 -0.19 -1.76 23.65
N LYS A 147 -0.91 -0.84 22.99
CA LYS A 147 -0.81 0.60 23.30
C LYS A 147 -1.32 0.95 24.70
N HIS A 148 -2.37 0.28 25.18
CA HIS A 148 -2.84 0.48 26.56
C HIS A 148 -1.87 -0.09 27.61
N GLN A 149 -1.05 -1.08 27.28
CA GLN A 149 -0.02 -1.60 28.20
C GLN A 149 1.22 -0.69 28.27
N GLU A 150 1.57 0.00 27.18
CA GLU A 150 2.68 0.96 27.16
C GLU A 150 2.36 2.31 27.83
N GLU A 151 1.07 2.66 27.96
CA GLU A 151 0.62 3.89 28.65
C GLU A 151 0.42 3.70 30.16
N GLU A 152 0.47 2.47 30.68
CA GLU A 152 0.33 2.13 32.11
C GLU A 152 1.68 1.81 32.81
N GLU A 153 2.82 1.90 32.10
CA GLU A 153 4.19 1.87 32.66
C GLU A 153 4.80 3.27 32.80
#